data_AF-A0A449BEX0-F1
#
_entry.id   AF-A0A449BEX0-F1
#
_cell.length_a   1.000
_cell.length_b   1.000
_cell.length_c   1.000
_cell.angle_alpha   90.00
_cell.angle_beta   90.00
_cell.angle_gamma   90.00
#
_symmetry.space_group_name_H-M   'P 1'
#
loop_
_entity.id
_entity.type
_entity.pdbx_description
1 polymer ?
#
loop_
_entity_poly.entity_id
_entity_poly.type
_entity_poly.pdbx_seq_one_letter_code
_entity_poly.pdbx_strand_id
1 'polypeptide(L)'
;MKQLSDLSLDSLKLIYFDEIDSTNDYLKRNYDNLPNFTVVTSKYQTNGRGQFERKWLSNSDENLLFSILLKDIDISLIDDIRLVVINSLLDLLIKNNIKSRFKEPNDIYYENKKLCGILIETLTITHKYEYVIIGIGLNVNQIIFNDDLEAISMFGISNKKYQVNSLLKEYLTIFKRFLSTTK
;
A
#
# COMPACT_ATOMS: atom_id res chain seq x y z
N MET A 1 -23.35 -10.31 10.09
CA MET A 1 -22.47 -10.08 8.95
C MET A 1 -21.11 -9.73 9.54
N LYS A 2 -19.99 -10.33 9.10
CA LYS A 2 -18.66 -9.94 9.63
C LYS A 2 -18.39 -8.49 9.24
N GLN A 3 -17.91 -7.67 10.17
CA GLN A 3 -17.48 -6.29 9.92
C GLN A 3 -15.95 -6.24 9.81
N LEU A 4 -15.40 -5.19 9.19
CA LEU A 4 -13.94 -4.98 9.18
C LEU A 4 -13.36 -4.79 10.57
N SER A 5 -14.15 -4.27 11.51
CA SER A 5 -13.81 -4.14 12.93
C SER A 5 -13.57 -5.48 13.63
N ASP A 6 -14.08 -6.59 13.08
CA ASP A 6 -13.88 -7.95 13.62
C ASP A 6 -12.53 -8.57 13.22
N LEU A 7 -11.74 -7.89 12.39
CA LEU A 7 -10.41 -8.37 11.99
C LEU A 7 -9.45 -8.32 13.19
N SER A 8 -8.97 -9.50 13.63
CA SER A 8 -7.87 -9.55 14.59
C SER A 8 -6.58 -9.04 13.94
N LEU A 9 -6.09 -7.91 14.46
CA LEU A 9 -4.84 -7.25 14.06
C LEU A 9 -3.74 -7.45 15.12
N ASP A 10 -3.92 -8.45 15.99
CA ASP A 10 -3.26 -8.55 17.30
C ASP A 10 -1.77 -8.96 17.23
N SER A 11 -1.27 -9.32 16.04
CA SER A 11 0.16 -9.51 15.82
C SER A 11 0.60 -9.01 14.45
N LEU A 12 0.86 -7.71 14.34
CA LEU A 12 1.58 -7.16 13.19
C LEU A 12 2.93 -7.87 13.06
N LYS A 13 3.09 -8.68 12.00
CA LYS A 13 4.38 -9.23 11.60
C LYS A 13 4.95 -8.34 10.50
N LEU A 14 6.05 -7.65 10.78
CA LEU A 14 6.77 -6.86 9.77
C LEU A 14 7.97 -7.66 9.24
N ILE A 15 8.03 -7.82 7.92
CA ILE A 15 9.14 -8.43 7.20
C ILE A 15 9.79 -7.35 6.34
N TYR A 16 11.10 -7.25 6.41
CA TYR A 16 11.88 -6.23 5.71
C TYR A 16 12.89 -6.90 4.77
N PHE A 17 13.02 -6.35 3.57
CA PHE A 17 14.04 -6.73 2.60
C PHE A 17 14.84 -5.49 2.14
N ASP A 18 16.15 -5.62 1.99
CA ASP A 18 16.92 -4.61 1.27
C ASP A 18 16.54 -4.62 -0.22
N GLU A 19 16.40 -5.81 -0.80
CA GLU A 19 15.98 -6.00 -2.19
C GLU A 19 15.08 -7.24 -2.29
N ILE A 20 14.03 -7.13 -3.12
CA ILE A 20 13.13 -8.23 -3.45
C ILE A 20 12.63 -8.08 -4.89
N ASP A 21 11.99 -9.09 -5.45
CA ASP A 21 11.28 -8.96 -6.73
C ASP A 21 10.04 -8.07 -6.59
N SER A 22 9.12 -8.45 -5.69
CA SER A 22 7.89 -7.74 -5.41
C SER A 22 7.37 -8.12 -4.01
N THR A 23 7.02 -7.12 -3.20
CA THR A 23 6.40 -7.32 -1.88
C THR A 23 5.03 -8.00 -2.01
N ASN A 24 4.28 -7.73 -3.10
CA ASN A 24 3.03 -8.43 -3.39
C ASN A 24 3.27 -9.91 -3.68
N ASP A 25 4.25 -10.23 -4.53
CA ASP A 25 4.49 -11.64 -4.89
C ASP A 25 5.06 -12.45 -3.76
N TYR A 26 5.91 -11.83 -2.94
CA TYR A 26 6.38 -12.49 -1.74
C TYR A 26 5.19 -12.91 -0.87
N LEU A 27 4.21 -12.03 -0.65
CA LEU A 27 3.00 -12.40 0.09
C LEU A 27 2.20 -13.47 -0.64
N LYS A 28 1.99 -13.37 -1.96
CA LYS A 28 1.27 -14.40 -2.73
C LYS A 28 1.91 -15.78 -2.68
N ARG A 29 3.23 -15.87 -2.66
CA ARG A 29 3.95 -17.15 -2.60
C ARG A 29 3.96 -17.76 -1.19
N ASN A 30 3.78 -16.94 -0.16
CA ASN A 30 4.00 -17.35 1.22
C ASN A 30 2.76 -17.19 2.11
N TYR A 31 1.60 -16.76 1.58
CA TYR A 31 0.47 -16.35 2.40
C TYR A 31 0.05 -17.45 3.36
N ASP A 32 0.01 -18.73 2.95
CA ASP A 32 -0.35 -19.88 3.79
C ASP A 32 0.44 -19.93 5.11
N ASN A 33 1.74 -19.64 5.04
CA ASN A 33 2.67 -19.73 6.17
C ASN A 33 2.79 -18.42 6.97
N LEU A 34 2.06 -17.39 6.57
CA LEU A 34 2.11 -16.07 7.19
C LEU A 34 0.83 -15.78 7.99
N PRO A 35 0.94 -15.19 9.18
CA PRO A 35 -0.24 -14.76 9.93
C PRO A 35 -0.99 -13.66 9.18
N ASN A 36 -2.29 -13.52 9.47
CA ASN A 36 -3.07 -12.37 9.06
C ASN A 36 -2.36 -11.07 9.48
N PHE A 37 -2.51 -10.01 8.69
CA PHE A 37 -1.90 -8.71 8.94
C PHE A 37 -0.36 -8.71 8.91
N THR A 38 0.24 -9.65 8.16
CA THR A 38 1.67 -9.57 7.82
C THR A 38 1.91 -8.42 6.85
N VAL A 39 2.92 -7.61 7.13
CA VAL A 39 3.39 -6.51 6.28
C VAL A 39 4.78 -6.84 5.76
N VAL A 40 4.96 -6.70 4.45
CA VAL A 40 6.28 -6.85 3.80
C VAL A 40 6.65 -5.49 3.22
N THR A 41 7.84 -4.99 3.53
CA THR A 41 8.37 -3.73 2.98
C THR A 41 9.77 -3.96 2.42
N SER A 42 10.18 -3.13 1.47
CA SER A 42 11.51 -3.22 0.88
C SER A 42 12.12 -1.85 0.59
N LYS A 43 13.46 -1.78 0.56
CA LYS A 43 14.18 -0.62 0.02
C LYS A 43 14.06 -0.54 -1.50
N TYR A 44 14.06 -1.69 -2.17
CA TYR A 44 14.04 -1.78 -3.62
C TYR A 44 13.29 -3.02 -4.11
N GLN A 45 12.61 -2.88 -5.25
CA GLN A 45 11.95 -3.96 -5.96
C GLN A 45 12.52 -4.08 -7.38
N THR A 46 13.08 -5.24 -7.72
CA THR A 46 13.62 -5.50 -9.07
C THR A 46 12.52 -5.73 -10.11
N ASN A 47 11.34 -6.18 -9.67
CA ASN A 47 10.17 -6.43 -10.52
C ASN A 47 8.88 -5.89 -9.87
N GLY A 48 8.95 -4.66 -9.34
CA GLY A 48 7.77 -3.97 -8.81
C GLY A 48 6.67 -3.85 -9.87
N ARG A 49 5.42 -4.06 -9.48
CA ARG A 49 4.27 -4.06 -10.41
C ARG A 49 3.12 -3.17 -9.93
N GLY A 50 2.40 -2.62 -10.90
CA GLY A 50 1.07 -2.07 -10.78
C GLY A 50 0.05 -2.92 -11.54
N GLN A 51 -1.14 -2.37 -11.76
CA GLN A 51 -2.18 -3.05 -12.54
C GLN A 51 -1.74 -3.32 -13.99
N PHE A 52 -2.32 -4.36 -14.58
CA PHE A 52 -2.06 -4.77 -15.98
C PHE A 52 -0.57 -4.99 -16.27
N GLU A 53 0.16 -5.56 -15.30
CA GLU A 53 1.60 -5.87 -15.40
C GLU A 53 2.50 -4.66 -15.68
N ARG A 54 2.00 -3.43 -15.46
CA ARG A 54 2.81 -2.22 -15.58
C ARG A 54 3.91 -2.24 -14.51
N LYS A 55 5.12 -1.87 -14.89
CA LYS A 55 6.24 -1.80 -13.93
C LYS A 55 6.05 -0.62 -12.97
N TRP A 56 6.25 -0.88 -11.68
CA TRP A 56 6.46 0.16 -10.69
C TRP A 56 7.95 0.43 -10.57
N LEU A 57 8.40 1.58 -11.06
CA LEU A 57 9.81 1.98 -11.03
C LEU A 57 10.11 2.77 -9.76
N SER A 58 11.18 2.40 -9.07
CA SER A 58 11.60 3.04 -7.82
C SER A 58 13.11 2.96 -7.66
N ASN A 59 13.72 4.05 -7.22
CA ASN A 59 15.09 4.04 -6.74
C ASN A 59 15.14 3.40 -5.34
N SER A 60 16.27 2.77 -5.04
CA SER A 60 16.51 2.13 -3.74
C SER A 60 16.45 3.16 -2.61
N ASP A 61 15.69 2.83 -1.54
CA ASP A 61 15.56 3.61 -0.30
C ASP A 61 14.92 5.01 -0.46
N GLU A 62 14.39 5.33 -1.65
CA GLU A 62 13.77 6.63 -1.92
C GLU A 62 12.25 6.62 -1.81
N ASN A 63 11.61 5.44 -1.79
CA ASN A 63 10.17 5.32 -1.84
C ASN A 63 9.64 4.35 -0.77
N LEU A 64 8.38 4.53 -0.39
CA LEU A 64 7.70 3.61 0.50
C LEU A 64 7.05 2.50 -0.35
N LEU A 65 7.64 1.30 -0.29
CA LEU A 65 7.23 0.12 -1.06
C LEU A 65 6.86 -0.99 -0.10
N PHE A 66 5.57 -1.30 0.03
CA PHE A 66 5.12 -2.34 0.94
C PHE A 66 3.83 -3.00 0.51
N SER A 67 3.55 -4.14 1.12
CA SER A 67 2.30 -4.87 0.95
C SER A 67 1.76 -5.37 2.28
N ILE A 68 0.44 -5.41 2.43
CA ILE A 68 -0.27 -5.96 3.59
C ILE A 68 -1.04 -7.21 3.17
N LEU A 69 -0.90 -8.29 3.95
CA LEU A 69 -1.70 -9.50 3.83
C LEU A 69 -2.91 -9.43 4.76
N LEU A 70 -4.12 -9.53 4.20
CA LEU A 70 -5.34 -9.78 4.94
C LEU A 70 -5.90 -11.15 4.57
N LYS A 71 -6.45 -11.89 5.53
CA LYS A 71 -7.01 -13.24 5.35
C LYS A 71 -8.45 -13.33 5.86
N ASP A 72 -9.16 -14.35 5.42
CA ASP A 72 -10.51 -14.70 5.87
C ASP A 72 -11.54 -13.55 5.73
N ILE A 73 -11.35 -12.74 4.68
CA ILE A 73 -12.19 -11.58 4.37
C ILE A 73 -13.44 -12.05 3.64
N ASP A 74 -14.61 -11.57 4.07
CA ASP A 74 -15.86 -11.77 3.33
C ASP A 74 -15.81 -11.03 1.99
N ILE A 75 -16.27 -11.67 0.91
CA ILE A 75 -16.17 -11.09 -0.44
C ILE A 75 -16.87 -9.72 -0.55
N SER A 76 -17.91 -9.50 0.26
CA SER A 76 -18.69 -8.26 0.32
C SER A 76 -17.90 -7.05 0.84
N LEU A 77 -16.80 -7.27 1.56
CA LEU A 77 -16.02 -6.20 2.20
C LEU A 77 -14.91 -5.60 1.31
N ILE A 78 -14.80 -6.03 0.04
CA ILE A 78 -13.68 -5.59 -0.82
C ILE A 78 -13.69 -4.08 -1.09
N ASP A 79 -14.88 -3.50 -1.25
CA ASP A 79 -15.01 -2.06 -1.50
C ASP A 79 -14.77 -1.23 -0.23
N ASP A 80 -15.14 -1.76 0.93
CA ASP A 80 -14.79 -1.17 2.23
C ASP A 80 -13.27 -1.19 2.44
N ILE A 81 -12.59 -2.29 2.11
CA ILE A 81 -11.12 -2.37 2.16
C ILE A 81 -10.49 -1.34 1.24
N ARG A 82 -10.97 -1.22 -0.01
CA ARG A 82 -10.51 -0.20 -0.96
C ARG A 82 -10.64 1.20 -0.38
N LEU A 83 -11.81 1.51 0.19
CA LEU A 83 -12.07 2.81 0.79
C LEU A 83 -11.15 3.09 2.00
N VAL A 84 -10.92 2.09 2.85
CA VAL A 84 -9.98 2.18 3.97
C VAL A 84 -8.56 2.44 3.48
N VAL A 85 -8.08 1.75 2.44
CA VAL A 85 -6.75 1.97 1.86
C VAL A 85 -6.60 3.40 1.34
N ILE A 86 -7.57 3.86 0.54
CA ILE A 86 -7.59 5.20 -0.06
C ILE A 86 -7.61 6.28 1.03
N ASN A 87 -8.53 6.18 1.99
CA ASN A 87 -8.65 7.16 3.08
C ASN A 87 -7.41 7.18 3.97
N SER A 88 -6.76 6.03 4.17
CA SER A 88 -5.52 5.97 4.95
C SER A 88 -4.36 6.68 4.25
N LEU A 89 -4.25 6.55 2.93
CA LEU A 89 -3.24 7.27 2.15
C LEU A 89 -3.53 8.78 2.12
N LEU A 90 -4.78 9.18 1.91
CA LEU A 90 -5.16 10.59 1.91
C LEU A 90 -4.92 11.23 3.28
N ASP A 91 -5.27 10.57 4.38
CA ASP A 91 -5.02 11.07 5.74
C ASP A 91 -3.52 11.20 6.04
N LEU A 92 -2.71 10.20 5.64
CA LEU A 92 -1.24 10.27 5.75
C LEU A 92 -0.68 11.50 5.01
N LEU A 93 -1.14 11.74 3.79
CA LEU A 93 -0.67 12.85 2.97
C LEU A 93 -1.14 14.20 3.53
N ILE A 94 -2.39 14.31 3.98
CA ILE A 94 -2.93 15.51 4.63
C ILE A 94 -2.12 15.86 5.89
N LYS A 95 -1.80 14.89 6.74
CA LYS A 95 -0.95 15.11 7.93
C LYS A 95 0.45 15.62 7.60
N ASN A 96 0.94 15.29 6.41
CA ASN A 96 2.21 15.77 5.88
C ASN A 96 2.06 17.04 5.03
N ASN A 97 0.92 17.74 5.13
CA ASN A 97 0.56 18.97 4.39
C ASN A 97 0.52 18.80 2.87
N ILE A 98 0.23 17.60 2.38
CA ILE A 98 0.12 17.29 0.95
C ILE A 98 -1.34 17.00 0.63
N LYS A 99 -2.02 17.99 0.03
CA LYS A 99 -3.39 17.82 -0.44
C LYS A 99 -3.38 17.10 -1.79
N SER A 100 -3.82 15.86 -1.80
CA SER A 100 -3.87 14.99 -2.98
C SER A 100 -5.29 14.47 -3.21
N ARG A 101 -5.51 13.82 -4.35
CA ARG A 101 -6.79 13.23 -4.71
C ARG A 101 -6.63 11.81 -5.17
N PHE A 102 -7.62 10.99 -4.88
CA PHE A 102 -7.75 9.70 -5.54
C PHE A 102 -8.10 9.89 -7.00
N LYS A 103 -7.43 9.14 -7.87
CA LYS A 103 -7.71 9.01 -9.29
C LYS A 103 -8.02 7.54 -9.54
N GLU A 104 -9.27 7.29 -9.88
CA GLU A 104 -9.73 5.96 -10.28
C GLU A 104 -8.82 5.36 -11.38
N PRO A 105 -8.58 4.04 -11.36
CA PRO A 105 -9.17 3.07 -10.43
C PRO A 105 -8.34 2.83 -9.14
N ASN A 106 -7.13 3.35 -9.04
CA ASN A 106 -6.17 2.82 -8.07
C ASN A 106 -4.97 3.72 -7.73
N ASP A 107 -4.99 5.01 -8.07
CA ASP A 107 -3.83 5.88 -7.88
C ASP A 107 -4.16 7.10 -7.01
N ILE A 108 -3.16 7.64 -6.32
CA ILE A 108 -3.23 8.96 -5.68
C ILE A 108 -2.39 9.94 -6.50
N TYR A 109 -2.98 11.08 -6.81
CA TYR A 109 -2.37 12.14 -7.61
C TYR A 109 -2.26 13.43 -6.80
N TYR A 110 -1.15 14.14 -7.02
CA TYR A 110 -1.02 15.55 -6.69
C TYR A 110 -1.14 16.33 -8.01
N GLU A 111 -2.15 17.18 -8.12
CA GLU A 111 -2.54 17.82 -9.39
C GLU A 111 -2.77 16.78 -10.51
N ASN A 112 -1.90 16.78 -11.52
CA ASN A 112 -1.92 15.87 -12.67
C ASN A 112 -0.81 14.82 -12.60
N LYS A 113 0.01 14.83 -11.55
CA LYS A 113 1.15 13.93 -11.39
C LYS A 113 0.85 12.81 -10.40
N LYS A 114 1.24 11.59 -10.76
CA LYS A 114 1.08 10.39 -9.94
C LYS A 114 2.03 10.44 -8.74
N LEU A 115 1.45 10.28 -7.55
CA LEU A 115 2.16 10.29 -6.27
C LEU A 115 2.21 8.90 -5.63
N CYS A 116 1.13 8.13 -5.73
CA CYS A 116 1.02 6.79 -5.17
C CYS A 116 0.29 5.87 -6.14
N GLY A 117 0.68 4.59 -6.17
CA GLY A 117 -0.11 3.51 -6.77
C GLY A 117 -0.57 2.52 -5.71
N ILE A 118 -1.77 1.98 -5.92
CA ILE A 118 -2.37 0.93 -5.11
C ILE A 118 -2.61 -0.29 -6.00
N LEU A 119 -2.26 -1.48 -5.52
CA LEU A 119 -2.51 -2.75 -6.20
C LEU A 119 -3.12 -3.74 -5.21
N ILE A 120 -4.41 -4.01 -5.34
CA ILE A 120 -5.10 -5.01 -4.52
C ILE A 120 -5.27 -6.28 -5.34
N GLU A 121 -4.79 -7.39 -4.80
CA GLU A 121 -4.84 -8.72 -5.43
C GLU A 121 -5.49 -9.71 -4.49
N THR A 122 -6.37 -10.55 -5.01
CA THR A 122 -7.17 -11.46 -4.20
C THR A 122 -7.10 -12.89 -4.71
N LEU A 123 -7.34 -13.84 -3.81
CA LEU A 123 -7.64 -15.22 -4.15
C LEU A 123 -8.94 -15.60 -3.45
N THR A 124 -9.91 -16.05 -4.23
CA THR A 124 -11.24 -16.40 -3.75
C THR A 124 -11.37 -17.92 -3.67
N ILE A 125 -11.75 -18.42 -2.49
CA ILE A 125 -12.22 -19.79 -2.32
C ILE A 125 -13.65 -19.69 -1.77
N THR A 126 -14.63 -20.15 -2.57
CA THR A 126 -16.07 -20.06 -2.27
C THR A 126 -16.55 -18.62 -2.08
N HIS A 127 -17.10 -18.26 -0.91
CA HIS A 127 -17.68 -16.94 -0.58
C HIS A 127 -16.73 -16.04 0.23
N LYS A 128 -15.46 -16.42 0.34
CA LYS A 128 -14.44 -15.66 1.07
C LYS A 128 -13.18 -15.49 0.24
N TYR A 129 -12.47 -14.39 0.50
CA TYR A 129 -11.10 -14.28 0.07
C TYR A 129 -10.21 -15.04 1.04
N GLU A 130 -9.45 -15.99 0.49
CA GLU A 130 -8.37 -16.66 1.20
C GLU A 130 -7.26 -15.66 1.52
N TYR A 131 -6.94 -14.79 0.57
CA TYR A 131 -6.16 -13.59 0.82
C TYR A 131 -6.71 -12.36 0.08
N VAL A 132 -6.45 -11.21 0.69
CA VAL A 132 -6.44 -9.89 0.06
C VAL A 132 -5.06 -9.29 0.33
N ILE A 133 -4.28 -9.09 -0.73
CA ILE A 133 -2.94 -8.50 -0.67
C ILE A 133 -3.04 -7.07 -1.19
N ILE A 134 -2.67 -6.11 -0.34
CA ILE A 134 -2.72 -4.68 -0.64
C ILE A 134 -1.29 -4.19 -0.83
N GLY A 135 -0.87 -3.98 -2.07
CA GLY A 135 0.40 -3.37 -2.44
C GLY A 135 0.29 -1.85 -2.57
N ILE A 136 1.25 -1.15 -1.99
CA ILE A 136 1.34 0.31 -2.02
C ILE A 136 2.76 0.71 -2.41
N GLY A 137 2.84 1.51 -3.47
CA GLY A 137 4.04 2.24 -3.85
C GLY A 137 3.77 3.74 -3.72
N LEU A 138 4.44 4.41 -2.79
CA LEU A 138 4.35 5.86 -2.58
C LEU A 138 5.70 6.50 -2.91
N ASN A 139 5.68 7.50 -3.80
CA ASN A 139 6.86 8.27 -4.15
C ASN A 139 7.22 9.22 -3.01
N VAL A 140 8.36 9.00 -2.34
CA VAL A 140 8.70 9.75 -1.11
C VAL A 140 9.79 10.78 -1.36
N ASN A 141 11.02 10.35 -1.62
CA ASN A 141 12.21 11.19 -1.78
C ASN A 141 12.75 11.21 -3.21
N GLN A 142 12.23 10.36 -4.11
CA GLN A 142 12.71 10.24 -5.48
C GLN A 142 12.45 11.53 -6.28
N ILE A 143 13.45 11.94 -7.06
CA ILE A 143 13.41 13.17 -7.88
C ILE A 143 13.38 12.84 -9.37
N ILE A 144 14.11 11.80 -9.77
CA ILE A 144 14.23 11.38 -11.17
C ILE A 144 13.27 10.22 -11.40
N PHE A 145 12.35 10.39 -12.35
CA PHE A 145 11.42 9.35 -12.80
C PHE A 145 11.66 9.13 -14.28
N ASN A 146 11.64 7.88 -14.75
CA ASN A 146 11.77 7.59 -16.18
C ASN A 146 10.44 7.87 -16.90
N ASP A 147 10.53 8.46 -18.09
CA ASP A 147 9.61 9.40 -18.74
C ASP A 147 8.16 8.97 -19.09
N ASP A 148 7.67 7.79 -18.68
CA ASP A 148 6.35 7.31 -19.16
C ASP A 148 5.15 7.74 -18.29
N LEU A 149 5.38 8.24 -17.09
CA LEU A 149 4.34 8.74 -16.19
C LEU A 149 4.78 10.07 -15.61
N GLU A 150 3.95 11.10 -15.74
CA GLU A 150 4.11 12.33 -14.97
C GLU A 150 4.00 11.98 -13.48
N ALA A 151 5.13 11.75 -12.83
CA ALA A 151 5.22 11.36 -11.43
C ALA A 151 5.75 12.51 -10.57
N ILE A 152 5.40 12.49 -9.29
CA ILE A 152 5.91 13.41 -8.29
C ILE A 152 6.08 12.68 -6.97
N SER A 153 7.01 13.13 -6.15
CA SER A 153 7.24 12.61 -4.81
C SER A 153 6.81 13.61 -3.73
N MET A 154 6.68 13.13 -2.50
CA MET A 154 6.45 14.01 -1.35
C MET A 154 7.55 15.08 -1.21
N PHE A 155 8.82 14.71 -1.47
CA PHE A 155 9.93 15.65 -1.53
C PHE A 155 9.74 16.67 -2.65
N GLY A 156 9.34 16.24 -3.85
CA GLY A 156 9.09 17.15 -4.98
C GLY A 156 7.98 18.17 -4.71
N ILE A 157 7.04 17.87 -3.82
CA ILE A 157 5.94 18.78 -3.42
C ILE A 157 6.38 19.72 -2.30
N SER A 158 7.03 19.18 -1.27
CA SER A 158 7.28 19.89 0.00
C SER A 158 8.69 20.47 0.14
N ASN A 159 9.62 20.05 -0.73
CA ASN A 159 11.06 20.27 -0.61
C ASN A 159 11.66 19.79 0.73
N LYS A 160 11.02 18.81 1.37
CA LYS A 160 11.43 18.22 2.65
C LYS A 160 11.74 16.74 2.48
N LYS A 161 12.86 16.26 3.03
CA LYS A 161 13.16 14.83 3.10
C LYS A 161 12.31 14.14 4.17
N TYR A 162 11.83 12.95 3.86
CA TYR A 162 11.05 12.12 4.78
C TYR A 162 11.80 10.84 5.12
N GLN A 163 11.62 10.37 6.36
CA GLN A 163 12.06 9.04 6.77
C GLN A 163 11.02 8.00 6.32
N VAL A 164 11.37 7.19 5.31
CA VAL A 164 10.46 6.20 4.71
C VAL A 164 9.85 5.25 5.75
N ASN A 165 10.68 4.73 6.67
CA ASN A 165 10.21 3.84 7.73
C ASN A 165 9.23 4.51 8.71
N SER A 166 9.34 5.82 8.92
CA SER A 166 8.41 6.57 9.77
C SER A 166 7.05 6.73 9.09
N LEU A 167 7.04 6.94 7.76
CA LEU A 167 5.81 6.98 6.97
C LEU A 167 5.07 5.62 6.98
N LEU A 168 5.80 4.50 6.92
CA LEU A 168 5.17 3.17 7.05
C LEU A 168 4.46 3.02 8.40
N LYS A 169 5.14 3.38 9.50
CA LYS A 169 4.55 3.30 10.86
C LYS A 169 3.32 4.19 10.99
N GLU A 170 3.39 5.40 10.45
CA GLU A 170 2.25 6.34 10.44
C GLU A 170 1.08 5.79 9.62
N TYR A 171 1.35 5.28 8.41
CA TYR A 171 0.35 4.64 7.56
C TYR A 171 -0.35 3.49 8.29
N LEU A 172 0.41 2.55 8.87
CA LEU A 172 -0.16 1.39 9.56
C LEU A 172 -1.02 1.81 10.76
N THR A 173 -0.64 2.87 11.46
CA THR A 173 -1.43 3.44 12.57
C THR A 173 -2.77 3.98 12.07
N ILE A 174 -2.75 4.73 10.98
CA ILE A 174 -3.94 5.29 10.32
C ILE A 174 -4.83 4.17 9.77
N PHE A 175 -4.23 3.19 9.10
CA PHE A 175 -4.92 2.05 8.49
C PHE A 175 -5.68 1.23 9.53
N LYS A 176 -5.02 0.89 10.66
CA LYS A 176 -5.66 0.21 11.79
C LYS A 176 -6.85 1.00 12.34
N ARG A 177 -6.70 2.31 12.49
CA ARG A 177 -7.79 3.19 12.95
C ARG A 177 -8.98 3.10 12.01
N PHE A 178 -8.78 3.27 10.70
CA PHE A 178 -9.86 3.19 9.72
C PHE A 178 -10.54 1.82 9.71
N LEU A 179 -9.78 0.72 9.73
CA LEU A 179 -10.33 -0.64 9.83
C LEU A 179 -11.24 -0.81 11.06
N SER A 180 -10.84 -0.26 12.22
CA SER A 180 -11.62 -0.37 13.46
C SER A 180 -12.89 0.49 13.49
N THR A 181 -12.98 1.52 12.65
CA THR A 181 -14.09 2.47 12.62
C THR A 181 -15.13 2.18 11.54
N THR A 182 -14.80 1.34 10.56
CA THR A 182 -15.74 0.93 9.51
C THR A 182 -16.74 -0.08 10.08
N LYS A 183 -18.02 0.30 10.09
CA LYS A 183 -19.15 -0.51 10.56
C LYS A 183 -19.86 -1.20 9.41
#